data_AF-A0A5J9WD09-F1
#
_entry.id   AF-A0A5J9WD09-F1
#
_cell.length_a   1.000
_cell.length_b   1.000
_cell.length_c   1.000
_cell.angle_alpha   90.00
_cell.angle_beta   90.00
_cell.angle_gamma   90.00
#
_symmetry.space_group_name_H-M   'P 1'
#
loop_
_entity.id
_entity.type
_entity.pdbx_description
1 polymer ?
#
loop_
_entity_poly.entity_id
_entity_poly.type
_entity_poly.pdbx_seq_one_letter_code
_entity_poly.pdbx_strand_id
1 'polypeptide(L)'
;MATAASVHPLFASSSTAKLIPHDPLSILLGSTTEPRRCSSLARPPRCLAVRRCSLTGLKSAAFCLQPPGDSYTRRSAFDAMLAGCVPVFFHPGSAYTQYAWHLPRDHAAYSVFVPGDAVRNGSVTVEDVLRRFPREQVAAMREHVVRLIPRIVYRDPRASSAGGGFRDAVDVAVDGVIDRVDRIKRGLPPREDDDAAHRWDAYFDRR
;
A
#
# COMPACT_ATOMS: atom_id res chain seq x y z
N MET A 1 10.31 47.75 9.06
CA MET A 1 8.98 47.11 9.08
C MET A 1 8.97 46.02 8.03
N ALA A 2 8.91 44.76 8.45
CA ALA A 2 8.93 43.59 7.59
C ALA A 2 7.53 43.32 7.03
N THR A 3 7.40 43.12 5.72
CA THR A 3 6.16 42.67 5.08
C THR A 3 6.22 41.16 4.86
N ALA A 4 5.19 40.48 5.36
CA ALA A 4 5.01 39.03 5.32
C ALA A 4 4.51 38.51 3.97
N ALA A 5 4.75 37.20 3.79
CA ALA A 5 4.53 36.37 2.63
C ALA A 5 3.07 36.23 2.13
N SER A 6 2.92 35.82 0.87
CA SER A 6 1.86 34.89 0.47
C SER A 6 2.35 34.00 -0.67
N VAL A 7 2.54 32.71 -0.35
CA VAL A 7 2.93 31.63 -1.27
C VAL A 7 1.62 30.98 -1.74
N HIS A 8 1.37 30.99 -3.05
CA HIS A 8 0.22 30.34 -3.67
C HIS A 8 0.32 28.79 -3.59
N PRO A 9 -0.76 28.07 -3.24
CA PRO A 9 -0.78 26.61 -3.31
C PRO A 9 -0.99 26.12 -4.75
N LEU A 10 0.06 25.59 -5.37
CA LEU A 10 0.06 24.91 -6.68
C LEU A 10 -0.28 23.41 -6.55
N PHE A 11 -1.39 23.02 -5.92
CA PHE A 11 -1.81 21.61 -5.93
C PHE A 11 -3.34 21.49 -5.82
N ALA A 12 -4.02 21.60 -6.95
CA ALA A 12 -5.37 21.08 -7.13
C ALA A 12 -5.52 20.63 -8.59
N SER A 13 -5.22 19.36 -8.87
CA SER A 13 -5.61 18.75 -10.14
C SER A 13 -6.95 18.07 -9.92
N SER A 14 -8.01 18.71 -10.41
CA SER A 14 -9.28 18.06 -10.71
C SER A 14 -9.03 17.03 -11.79
N SER A 15 -9.19 15.74 -11.47
CA SER A 15 -9.26 14.68 -12.47
C SER A 15 -10.50 13.87 -12.17
N THR A 16 -11.51 14.05 -13.02
CA THR A 16 -12.71 13.21 -13.09
C THR A 16 -12.26 11.79 -13.41
N ALA A 17 -12.13 10.95 -12.39
CA ALA A 17 -11.84 9.54 -12.57
C ALA A 17 -13.00 8.89 -13.34
N LYS A 18 -12.67 8.44 -14.55
CA LYS A 18 -13.52 7.61 -15.41
C LYS A 18 -13.92 6.37 -14.60
N LEU A 19 -15.22 6.13 -14.41
CA LEU A 19 -15.73 4.94 -13.72
C LEU A 19 -15.23 3.69 -14.44
N ILE A 20 -14.31 2.96 -13.82
CA ILE A 20 -14.03 1.57 -14.17
C ILE A 20 -15.19 0.76 -13.58
N PRO A 21 -16.00 0.06 -14.42
CA PRO A 21 -17.00 -0.85 -13.90
C PRO A 21 -16.24 -1.94 -13.15
N HIS A 22 -16.60 -2.21 -11.89
CA HIS A 22 -15.87 -3.07 -10.93
C HIS A 22 -14.70 -2.41 -10.18
N ASP A 23 -14.91 -1.21 -9.59
CA ASP A 23 -13.97 -0.67 -8.60
C ASP A 23 -14.09 -1.42 -7.25
N PRO A 24 -13.13 -2.29 -6.87
CA PRO A 24 -13.18 -3.01 -5.60
C PRO A 24 -13.13 -2.07 -4.39
N LEU A 25 -12.60 -0.84 -4.53
CA LEU A 25 -12.62 0.15 -3.44
C LEU A 25 -14.04 0.54 -3.06
N SER A 26 -14.95 0.66 -4.02
CA SER A 26 -16.34 1.05 -3.78
C SER A 26 -17.11 -0.03 -3.00
N ILE A 27 -16.83 -1.30 -3.27
CA ILE A 27 -17.40 -2.46 -2.59
C ILE A 27 -16.88 -2.58 -1.15
N LEU A 28 -15.59 -2.36 -0.94
CA LEU A 28 -14.94 -2.53 0.36
C LEU A 28 -15.14 -1.34 1.31
N LEU A 29 -15.32 -0.13 0.77
CA LEU A 29 -15.36 1.09 1.57
C LEU A 29 -16.76 1.61 1.87
N GLY A 30 -17.82 1.02 1.28
CA GLY A 30 -19.21 1.42 1.49
C GLY A 30 -19.41 2.90 1.16
N SER A 31 -19.90 3.22 -0.03
CA SER A 31 -20.16 4.61 -0.43
C SER A 31 -21.25 5.24 0.46
N THR A 32 -20.87 5.85 1.58
CA THR A 32 -21.68 6.89 2.24
C THR A 32 -21.11 8.23 1.82
N THR A 33 -21.77 8.83 0.83
CA THR A 33 -21.59 10.21 0.39
C THR A 33 -21.92 11.17 1.53
N GLU A 34 -20.91 11.65 2.26
CA GLU A 34 -20.93 13.00 2.83
C GLU A 34 -19.52 13.47 3.21
N PRO A 35 -18.97 14.52 2.57
CA PRO A 35 -17.65 15.03 2.88
C PRO A 35 -17.74 16.00 4.07
N ARG A 36 -17.57 15.51 5.30
CA ARG A 36 -17.30 16.43 6.43
C ARG A 36 -15.79 16.68 6.51
N ARG A 37 -15.39 17.93 6.25
CA ARG A 37 -14.01 18.43 6.40
C ARG A 37 -13.44 18.01 7.76
N CYS A 38 -12.36 17.23 7.73
CA CYS A 38 -11.51 16.99 8.90
C CYS A 38 -10.57 18.22 9.00
N SER A 39 -11.05 19.35 9.53
CA SER A 39 -10.21 20.53 9.81
C SER A 39 -9.43 20.32 11.10
N SER A 40 -8.12 20.52 11.01
CA SER A 40 -7.12 20.30 12.04
C SER A 40 -7.18 21.36 13.16
N LEU A 41 -8.18 21.32 14.05
CA LEU A 41 -8.08 21.81 15.43
C LEU A 41 -9.39 21.55 16.19
N ALA A 42 -9.60 20.34 16.70
CA ALA A 42 -10.48 20.11 17.85
C ALA A 42 -10.22 18.71 18.43
N ARG A 43 -9.87 18.68 19.72
CA ARG A 43 -9.88 17.47 20.56
C ARG A 43 -11.32 17.22 21.07
N PRO A 44 -11.64 16.02 21.59
CA PRO A 44 -12.27 14.94 20.85
C PRO A 44 -13.79 14.83 21.13
N PRO A 45 -14.52 14.03 20.33
CA PRO A 45 -14.91 12.74 20.91
C PRO A 45 -14.76 11.56 19.93
N ARG A 46 -14.43 10.41 20.53
CA ARG A 46 -14.51 9.03 20.01
C ARG A 46 -13.47 8.60 18.96
N CYS A 47 -12.49 7.82 19.46
CA CYS A 47 -11.42 7.14 18.72
C CYS A 47 -11.87 6.18 17.61
N LEU A 48 -13.18 5.94 17.41
CA LEU A 48 -13.71 5.21 16.25
C LEU A 48 -13.62 6.01 14.93
N ALA A 49 -13.44 7.34 14.99
CA ALA A 49 -13.25 8.20 13.82
C ALA A 49 -11.81 8.17 13.24
N VAL A 50 -10.83 7.63 13.97
CA VAL A 50 -9.41 7.59 13.56
C VAL A 50 -9.23 6.79 12.28
N ARG A 51 -9.96 5.67 12.12
CA ARG A 51 -9.91 4.84 10.92
C ARG A 51 -10.41 5.58 9.67
N ARG A 52 -11.40 6.46 9.81
CA ARG A 52 -12.00 7.20 8.69
C ARG A 52 -11.17 8.41 8.27
N CYS A 53 -10.65 9.25 9.19
CA CYS A 53 -9.77 10.36 8.78
C CYS A 53 -8.40 9.87 8.28
N SER A 54 -7.86 8.76 8.81
CA SER A 54 -6.60 8.19 8.30
C SER A 54 -6.74 7.74 6.85
N LEU A 55 -7.74 6.88 6.53
CA LEU A 55 -7.95 6.42 5.16
C LEU A 55 -8.28 7.56 4.19
N THR A 56 -8.99 8.61 4.66
CA THR A 56 -9.31 9.77 3.82
C THR A 56 -8.06 10.57 3.44
N GLY A 57 -7.13 10.79 4.37
CA GLY A 57 -5.84 11.43 4.08
C GLY A 57 -4.99 10.61 3.11
N LEU A 58 -5.03 9.27 3.23
CA LEU A 58 -4.29 8.37 2.34
C LEU A 58 -4.89 8.35 0.92
N LYS A 59 -6.21 8.42 0.77
CA LYS A 59 -6.87 8.49 -0.55
C LYS A 59 -6.42 9.67 -1.40
N SER A 60 -6.16 10.81 -0.75
CA SER A 60 -5.67 12.02 -1.42
C SER A 60 -4.18 12.02 -1.72
N ALA A 61 -3.40 11.15 -1.06
CA ALA A 61 -1.95 11.09 -1.22
C ALA A 61 -1.57 10.18 -2.40
N ALA A 62 -0.56 10.60 -3.16
CA ALA A 62 0.03 9.76 -4.21
C ALA A 62 0.98 8.69 -3.62
N PHE A 63 1.77 9.11 -2.63
CA PHE A 63 2.74 8.28 -1.92
C PHE A 63 2.46 8.28 -0.42
N CYS A 64 2.60 7.12 0.22
CA CYS A 64 2.33 6.94 1.64
C CYS A 64 3.55 6.32 2.31
N LEU A 65 4.25 7.11 3.13
CA LEU A 65 5.46 6.69 3.83
C LEU A 65 5.14 5.59 4.87
N GLN A 66 5.85 4.47 4.79
CA GLN A 66 5.70 3.30 5.68
C GLN A 66 7.01 3.01 6.43
N PRO A 67 7.39 3.86 7.41
CA PRO A 67 8.55 3.58 8.24
C PRO A 67 8.34 2.32 9.09
N PRO A 68 9.41 1.58 9.42
CA PRO A 68 9.32 0.43 10.30
C PRO A 68 8.86 0.82 11.72
N GLY A 69 8.27 -0.12 12.45
CA GLY A 69 7.91 0.07 13.86
C GLY A 69 8.73 -0.78 14.81
N ASP A 70 8.03 -1.30 15.81
CA ASP A 70 8.50 -2.39 16.68
C ASP A 70 8.78 -3.67 15.88
N SER A 71 7.96 -3.91 14.85
CA SER A 71 8.17 -4.94 13.84
C SER A 71 8.38 -4.33 12.44
N TYR A 72 8.90 -5.15 11.52
CA TYR A 72 9.06 -4.76 10.12
C TYR A 72 7.70 -4.52 9.44
N THR A 73 6.67 -5.29 9.81
CA THR A 73 5.30 -5.15 9.30
C THR A 73 4.56 -4.02 9.99
N ARG A 74 3.74 -3.27 9.25
CA ARG A 74 2.72 -2.41 9.84
C ARG A 74 1.40 -2.52 9.07
N ARG A 75 0.30 -2.50 9.82
CA ARG A 75 -1.06 -2.38 9.27
C ARG A 75 -1.19 -1.19 8.30
N SER A 76 -0.49 -0.09 8.56
CA SER A 76 -0.55 1.14 7.75
C SER A 76 -0.16 0.93 6.28
N ALA A 77 0.70 -0.06 5.98
CA ALA A 77 1.07 -0.39 4.61
C ALA A 77 -0.14 -0.91 3.82
N PHE A 78 -0.94 -1.79 4.43
CA PHE A 78 -2.17 -2.28 3.83
C PHE A 78 -3.25 -1.20 3.81
N ASP A 79 -3.41 -0.39 4.86
CA ASP A 79 -4.36 0.73 4.86
C ASP A 79 -4.03 1.74 3.73
N ALA A 80 -2.75 1.95 3.38
CA ALA A 80 -2.34 2.75 2.23
C ALA A 80 -2.71 2.10 0.89
N MET A 81 -2.46 0.80 0.72
CA MET A 81 -2.84 0.07 -0.49
C MET A 81 -4.36 0.07 -0.68
N LEU A 82 -5.13 -0.13 0.39
CA LEU A 82 -6.59 -0.03 0.40
C LEU A 82 -7.12 1.36 0.07
N ALA A 83 -6.30 2.40 0.25
CA ALA A 83 -6.62 3.76 -0.16
C ALA A 83 -6.22 4.06 -1.62
N GLY A 84 -5.59 3.12 -2.33
CA GLY A 84 -5.01 3.34 -3.65
C GLY A 84 -3.78 4.26 -3.64
N CYS A 85 -3.09 4.33 -2.50
CA CYS A 85 -1.86 5.09 -2.33
C CYS A 85 -0.63 4.19 -2.52
N VAL A 86 0.40 4.68 -3.18
CA VAL A 86 1.65 3.92 -3.40
C VAL A 86 2.44 3.87 -2.09
N PRO A 87 2.64 2.68 -1.47
CA PRO A 87 3.46 2.57 -0.26
C PRO A 87 4.94 2.86 -0.56
N VAL A 88 5.56 3.62 0.34
CA VAL A 88 7.01 3.88 0.34
C VAL A 88 7.63 3.17 1.53
N PHE A 89 8.37 2.10 1.27
CA PHE A 89 8.98 1.27 2.30
C PHE A 89 10.40 1.71 2.62
N PHE A 90 10.73 1.69 3.91
CA PHE A 90 12.07 2.05 4.41
C PHE A 90 12.92 0.85 4.82
N HIS A 91 12.33 -0.35 4.78
CA HIS A 91 12.98 -1.60 5.11
C HIS A 91 12.41 -2.71 4.20
N PRO A 92 13.25 -3.57 3.59
CA PRO A 92 12.75 -4.62 2.69
C PRO A 92 11.86 -5.62 3.42
N GLY A 93 12.15 -5.89 4.70
CA GLY A 93 11.29 -6.68 5.57
C GLY A 93 9.84 -6.20 5.64
N SER A 94 9.55 -4.91 5.42
CA SER A 94 8.19 -4.40 5.58
C SER A 94 7.16 -4.93 4.57
N ALA A 95 7.62 -5.42 3.41
CA ALA A 95 6.72 -6.02 2.43
C ALA A 95 7.35 -7.10 1.55
N TYR A 96 8.64 -6.99 1.25
CA TYR A 96 9.27 -7.74 0.16
C TYR A 96 9.63 -9.18 0.53
N THR A 97 9.73 -9.48 1.82
CA THR A 97 10.03 -10.85 2.29
C THR A 97 8.85 -11.53 2.97
N GLN A 98 7.85 -10.78 3.45
CA GLN A 98 6.81 -11.33 4.34
C GLN A 98 5.50 -11.67 3.65
N TYR A 99 5.21 -11.10 2.47
CA TYR A 99 3.91 -11.26 1.80
C TYR A 99 4.05 -11.80 0.38
N ALA A 100 4.99 -12.73 0.16
CA ALA A 100 5.34 -13.25 -1.17
C ALA A 100 4.15 -13.85 -1.93
N TRP A 101 3.19 -14.50 -1.24
CA TRP A 101 1.99 -15.04 -1.89
C TRP A 101 0.99 -13.95 -2.30
N HIS A 102 0.92 -12.85 -1.54
CA HIS A 102 -0.11 -11.82 -1.70
C HIS A 102 0.36 -10.65 -2.56
N LEU A 103 1.64 -10.28 -2.50
CA LEU A 103 2.25 -9.18 -3.24
C LEU A 103 3.18 -9.68 -4.36
N PRO A 104 3.21 -9.00 -5.53
CA PRO A 104 4.04 -9.42 -6.64
C PRO A 104 5.53 -9.19 -6.36
N ARG A 105 6.39 -10.00 -6.99
CA ARG A 105 7.86 -9.87 -6.91
C ARG A 105 8.40 -8.58 -7.53
N ASP A 106 7.69 -8.06 -8.54
CA ASP A 106 8.01 -6.75 -9.10
C ASP A 106 7.56 -5.64 -8.15
N HIS A 107 8.37 -5.39 -7.13
CA HIS A 107 8.10 -4.38 -6.12
C HIS A 107 8.02 -2.97 -6.70
N ALA A 108 8.74 -2.70 -7.79
CA ALA A 108 8.75 -1.39 -8.45
C ALA A 108 7.41 -1.07 -9.12
N ALA A 109 6.59 -2.09 -9.43
CA ALA A 109 5.27 -1.88 -10.02
C ALA A 109 4.25 -1.28 -9.04
N TYR A 110 4.42 -1.49 -7.73
CA TYR A 110 3.43 -1.07 -6.72
C TYR A 110 3.99 -0.27 -5.55
N SER A 111 5.31 -0.15 -5.41
CA SER A 111 5.93 0.49 -4.24
C SER A 111 7.22 1.21 -4.58
N VAL A 112 7.64 2.09 -3.68
CA VAL A 112 8.96 2.73 -3.72
C VAL A 112 9.77 2.26 -2.53
N PHE A 113 11.04 1.91 -2.74
CA PHE A 113 11.96 1.60 -1.66
C PHE A 113 12.94 2.76 -1.44
N VAL A 114 13.05 3.21 -0.20
CA VAL A 114 14.02 4.24 0.22
C VAL A 114 14.79 3.70 1.43
N PRO A 115 16.10 3.41 1.34
CA PRO A 115 16.84 2.82 2.45
C PRO A 115 16.77 3.69 3.72
N GLY A 116 16.18 3.16 4.80
CA GLY A 116 15.96 3.92 6.03
C GLY A 116 17.25 4.46 6.67
N ASP A 117 18.36 3.73 6.57
CA ASP A 117 19.67 4.18 7.07
C ASP A 117 20.21 5.37 6.28
N ALA A 118 19.97 5.38 4.96
CA ALA A 118 20.36 6.48 4.09
C ALA A 118 19.56 7.77 4.36
N VAL A 119 18.33 7.63 4.82
CA VAL A 119 17.51 8.77 5.27
C VAL A 119 18.00 9.27 6.63
N ARG A 120 18.29 8.36 7.58
CA ARG A 120 18.78 8.70 8.92
C ARG A 120 20.15 9.39 8.90
N ASN A 121 21.06 8.95 8.04
CA ASN A 121 22.39 9.52 7.92
C ASN A 121 22.43 10.76 6.98
N GLY A 122 21.29 11.16 6.41
CA GLY A 122 21.17 12.34 5.55
C GLY A 122 21.74 12.17 4.13
N SER A 123 22.17 10.97 3.74
CA SER A 123 22.68 10.72 2.38
C SER A 123 21.60 10.73 1.30
N VAL A 124 20.34 10.47 1.68
CA VAL A 124 19.18 10.48 0.78
C VAL A 124 18.03 11.25 1.44
N THR A 125 17.44 12.19 0.72
CA THR A 125 16.16 12.80 1.12
C THR A 125 15.01 12.05 0.43
N VAL A 126 13.90 11.88 1.14
CA VAL A 126 12.74 11.15 0.61
C VAL A 126 12.11 11.92 -0.54
N GLU A 127 12.05 13.24 -0.41
CA GLU A 127 11.50 14.16 -1.39
C GLU A 127 12.25 14.08 -2.72
N ASP A 128 13.58 14.02 -2.71
CA ASP A 128 14.39 13.93 -3.93
C ASP A 128 14.20 12.60 -4.65
N VAL A 129 13.91 11.53 -3.92
CA VAL A 129 13.57 10.23 -4.53
C VAL A 129 12.19 10.30 -5.17
N LEU A 130 11.17 10.77 -4.43
CA LEU A 130 9.79 10.78 -4.90
C LEU A 130 9.55 11.73 -6.07
N ARG A 131 10.32 12.84 -6.17
CA ARG A 131 10.27 13.77 -7.31
C ARG A 131 10.72 13.17 -8.63
N ARG A 132 11.47 12.06 -8.61
CA ARG A 132 11.96 11.39 -9.83
C ARG A 132 10.86 10.62 -10.57
N PHE A 133 9.74 10.36 -9.90
CA PHE A 133 8.63 9.62 -10.50
C PHE A 133 7.70 10.60 -11.25
N PRO A 134 7.60 10.52 -12.59
CA PRO A 134 6.65 11.33 -13.34
C PRO A 134 5.21 10.91 -12.98
N ARG A 135 4.28 11.86 -13.12
CA ARG A 135 2.86 11.66 -12.75
C ARG A 135 2.22 10.45 -13.39
N GLU A 136 2.58 10.14 -14.64
CA GLU A 136 2.09 8.97 -15.37
C GLU A 136 2.54 7.66 -14.72
N GLN A 137 3.82 7.56 -14.36
CA GLN A 137 4.34 6.39 -13.64
C GLN A 137 3.64 6.24 -12.29
N VAL A 138 3.42 7.33 -11.56
CA VAL A 138 2.69 7.31 -10.28
C VAL A 138 1.25 6.83 -10.47
N ALA A 139 0.55 7.30 -11.52
CA ALA A 139 -0.80 6.83 -11.83
C ALA A 139 -0.82 5.33 -12.13
N ALA A 140 0.11 4.85 -12.95
CA ALA A 140 0.24 3.42 -13.28
C ALA A 140 0.53 2.57 -12.02
N MET A 141 1.40 3.04 -11.12
CA MET A 141 1.66 2.39 -9.85
C MET A 141 0.41 2.34 -8.97
N ARG A 142 -0.37 3.42 -8.89
CA ARG A 142 -1.63 3.46 -8.14
C ARG A 142 -2.66 2.49 -8.70
N GLU A 143 -2.83 2.44 -10.02
CA GLU A 143 -3.70 1.46 -10.65
C GLU A 143 -3.24 0.02 -10.36
N HIS A 144 -1.92 -0.21 -10.34
CA HIS A 144 -1.37 -1.50 -9.96
C HIS A 144 -1.73 -1.86 -8.51
N VAL A 145 -1.58 -0.93 -7.58
CA VAL A 145 -1.99 -1.10 -6.18
C VAL A 145 -3.48 -1.45 -6.08
N VAL A 146 -4.36 -0.75 -6.82
CA VAL A 146 -5.80 -1.03 -6.82
C VAL A 146 -6.10 -2.46 -7.31
N ARG A 147 -5.38 -2.93 -8.34
CA ARG A 147 -5.50 -4.31 -8.83
C ARG A 147 -5.05 -5.37 -7.81
N LEU A 148 -4.17 -5.01 -6.86
CA LEU A 148 -3.74 -5.91 -5.80
C LEU A 148 -4.74 -6.04 -4.65
N ILE A 149 -5.66 -5.07 -4.48
CA ILE A 149 -6.60 -5.03 -3.35
C ILE A 149 -7.33 -6.37 -3.14
N PRO A 150 -7.93 -7.02 -4.16
CA PRO A 150 -8.61 -8.31 -3.98
C PRO A 150 -7.73 -9.36 -3.29
N ARG A 151 -6.43 -9.42 -3.60
CA ARG A 151 -5.50 -10.40 -3.07
C ARG A 151 -5.11 -10.16 -1.62
N ILE A 152 -5.32 -8.95 -1.07
CA ILE A 152 -4.87 -8.58 0.29
C ILE A 152 -6.04 -8.34 1.26
N VAL A 153 -7.28 -8.46 0.79
CA VAL A 153 -8.48 -8.32 1.61
C VAL A 153 -9.21 -9.62 1.76
N TYR A 154 -9.88 -9.77 2.89
CA TYR A 154 -10.88 -10.81 3.07
C TYR A 154 -12.20 -10.35 2.47
N ARG A 155 -12.81 -11.23 1.69
CA ARG A 155 -14.15 -11.04 1.17
C ARG A 155 -15.16 -11.23 2.29
N ASP A 156 -16.17 -10.36 2.35
CA ASP A 156 -17.33 -10.62 3.21
C ASP A 156 -18.20 -11.70 2.57
N PRO A 157 -18.34 -12.89 3.19
CA PRO A 157 -19.17 -13.97 2.64
C PRO A 157 -20.66 -13.64 2.62
N ARG A 158 -21.09 -12.58 3.34
CA ARG A 158 -22.49 -12.13 3.38
C ARG A 158 -22.82 -11.12 2.29
N ALA A 159 -21.83 -10.54 1.63
CA ALA A 159 -22.05 -9.58 0.56
C ALA A 159 -22.62 -10.28 -0.68
N SER A 160 -23.69 -9.70 -1.26
CA SER A 160 -24.36 -10.27 -2.44
C SER A 160 -23.38 -10.52 -3.57
N SER A 161 -23.41 -11.72 -4.15
CA SER A 161 -22.53 -12.19 -5.22
C SER A 161 -22.75 -11.50 -6.57
N ALA A 162 -23.48 -10.37 -6.60
CA ALA A 162 -23.96 -9.67 -7.79
C ALA A 162 -22.84 -9.09 -8.69
N GLY A 163 -21.57 -9.27 -8.31
CA GLY A 163 -20.40 -8.89 -9.11
C GLY A 163 -19.45 -10.05 -9.44
N GLY A 164 -19.85 -11.31 -9.23
CA GLY A 164 -18.97 -12.46 -9.40
C GLY A 164 -17.95 -12.62 -8.26
N GLY A 165 -17.42 -13.83 -8.15
CA GLY A 165 -16.28 -14.13 -7.27
C GLY A 165 -15.05 -13.31 -7.63
N PHE A 166 -14.33 -12.77 -6.64
CA PHE A 166 -12.93 -12.40 -6.74
C PHE A 166 -12.18 -13.28 -5.76
N ARG A 167 -11.00 -13.76 -6.15
CA ARG A 167 -10.12 -14.53 -5.26
C ARG A 167 -9.56 -13.60 -4.20
N ASP A 168 -9.89 -13.88 -2.96
CA ASP A 168 -9.55 -13.05 -1.82
C ASP A 168 -8.22 -13.48 -1.17
N ALA A 169 -7.83 -12.81 -0.08
CA ALA A 169 -6.58 -13.12 0.62
C ALA A 169 -6.53 -14.53 1.25
N VAL A 170 -7.67 -15.13 1.59
CA VAL A 170 -7.74 -16.52 2.08
C VAL A 170 -7.57 -17.47 0.91
N ASP A 171 -8.29 -17.24 -0.19
CA ASP A 171 -8.18 -18.07 -1.39
C ASP A 171 -6.72 -18.15 -1.87
N VAL A 172 -6.03 -17.01 -1.93
CA VAL A 172 -4.60 -16.93 -2.28
C VAL A 172 -3.72 -17.73 -1.33
N ALA A 173 -4.00 -17.69 -0.02
CA ALA A 173 -3.20 -18.41 0.97
C ALA A 173 -3.43 -19.93 0.90
N VAL A 174 -4.68 -20.37 0.72
CA VAL A 174 -5.02 -21.79 0.59
C VAL A 174 -4.42 -22.36 -0.69
N ASP A 175 -4.54 -21.65 -1.81
CA ASP A 175 -3.89 -22.02 -3.08
C ASP A 175 -2.37 -22.18 -2.89
N GLY A 176 -1.72 -21.22 -2.19
CA GLY A 176 -0.29 -21.28 -1.89
C GLY A 176 0.11 -22.52 -1.07
N VAL A 177 -0.68 -22.88 -0.06
CA VAL A 177 -0.44 -24.09 0.76
C VAL A 177 -0.61 -25.36 -0.06
N ILE A 178 -1.68 -25.46 -0.87
CA ILE A 178 -1.94 -26.62 -1.73
C ILE A 178 -0.78 -26.81 -2.71
N ASP A 179 -0.39 -25.74 -3.41
CA ASP A 179 0.74 -25.75 -4.35
C ASP A 179 2.05 -26.18 -3.68
N ARG A 180 2.32 -25.68 -2.46
CA ARG A 180 3.50 -26.04 -1.66
C ARG A 180 3.50 -27.54 -1.35
N VAL A 181 2.38 -28.08 -0.86
CA VAL A 181 2.24 -29.51 -0.52
C VAL A 181 2.40 -30.39 -1.75
N ASP A 182 1.79 -30.01 -2.88
CA ASP A 182 1.88 -30.76 -4.12
C ASP A 182 3.32 -30.82 -4.66
N ARG A 183 4.09 -29.74 -4.52
CA ARG A 183 5.51 -29.73 -4.92
C ARG A 183 6.36 -30.61 -4.03
N ILE A 184 6.13 -30.59 -2.71
CA ILE A 184 6.79 -31.49 -1.77
C ILE A 184 6.51 -32.96 -2.12
N LYS A 185 5.23 -33.30 -2.39
CA LYS A 185 4.84 -34.66 -2.80
C LYS A 185 5.51 -35.12 -4.09
N ARG A 186 5.79 -34.19 -5.02
CA ARG A 186 6.47 -34.46 -6.29
C ARG A 186 8.01 -34.41 -6.18
N GLY A 187 8.56 -34.16 -4.99
CA GLY A 187 10.01 -34.00 -4.80
C GLY A 187 10.60 -32.78 -5.52
N LEU A 188 9.79 -31.78 -5.82
CA LEU A 188 10.23 -30.53 -6.44
C LEU A 188 10.81 -29.59 -5.37
N PRO A 189 11.82 -28.76 -5.69
CA PRO A 189 12.38 -27.79 -4.76
C PRO A 189 11.30 -26.77 -4.30
N PRO A 190 11.54 -25.96 -3.26
CA PRO A 190 10.75 -24.76 -2.93
C PRO A 190 10.56 -23.82 -4.13
N ARG A 191 9.55 -22.94 -4.10
CA ARG A 191 9.38 -22.02 -5.23
C ARG A 191 10.42 -20.94 -5.00
N GLU A 192 10.95 -20.34 -6.06
CA GLU A 192 11.91 -19.25 -5.87
C GLU A 192 11.33 -18.13 -5.00
N ASP A 193 10.01 -17.89 -5.00
CA ASP A 193 9.36 -16.88 -4.13
C ASP A 193 9.42 -17.22 -2.64
N ASP A 194 9.66 -18.48 -2.28
CA ASP A 194 10.03 -18.88 -0.92
C ASP A 194 11.48 -18.44 -0.58
N ASP A 195 12.34 -18.29 -1.60
CA ASP A 195 13.78 -17.98 -1.49
C ASP A 195 14.11 -16.49 -1.76
N ALA A 196 13.11 -15.66 -2.06
CA ALA A 196 13.27 -14.21 -2.33
C ALA A 196 13.87 -13.43 -1.14
N ALA A 197 13.94 -14.06 0.03
CA ALA A 197 14.66 -13.57 1.21
C ALA A 197 16.15 -13.30 0.90
N HIS A 198 16.81 -14.14 0.10
CA HIS A 198 18.25 -14.06 -0.12
C HIS A 198 18.72 -12.75 -0.77
N ARG A 199 17.87 -12.15 -1.61
CA ARG A 199 18.15 -10.85 -2.23
C ARG A 199 18.38 -9.74 -1.20
N TRP A 200 17.81 -9.89 -0.01
CA TRP A 200 17.83 -8.89 1.04
C TRP A 200 18.73 -9.29 2.23
N ASP A 201 19.45 -10.40 2.17
CA ASP A 201 20.32 -10.91 3.24
C ASP A 201 21.32 -9.82 3.72
N ALA A 202 21.99 -9.14 2.79
CA ALA A 202 22.90 -8.04 3.09
C ALA A 202 22.24 -6.82 3.80
N TYR A 203 20.91 -6.73 3.79
CA TYR A 203 20.14 -5.73 4.52
C TYR A 203 19.76 -6.22 5.93
N PHE A 204 19.60 -7.54 6.12
CA PHE A 204 19.29 -8.15 7.43
C PHE A 204 20.53 -8.51 8.25
N ASP A 205 21.66 -8.79 7.61
CA ASP A 205 22.93 -9.17 8.24
C ASP A 205 23.70 -7.98 8.85
N ARG A 206 23.24 -6.76 8.61
CA ARG A 206 23.75 -5.54 9.25
C ARG A 206 23.09 -5.37 10.63
N ARG A 207 23.54 -6.13 11.61
CA ARG A 207 23.26 -5.89 13.04
C ARG A 207 24.43 -5.21 13.73
#